data_AF-A0A969T7N2-F1
#
_entry.id   AF-A0A969T7N2-F1
#
_cell.length_a   1.000
_cell.length_b   1.000
_cell.length_c   1.000
_cell.angle_alpha   90.00
_cell.angle_beta   90.00
_cell.angle_gamma   90.00
#
_symmetry.space_group_name_H-M   'P 1'
#
loop_
_entity.id
_entity.type
_entity.pdbx_description
1 polymer ?
#
loop_
_entity_poly.entity_id
_entity_poly.type
_entity_poly.pdbx_seq_one_letter_code
_entity_poly.pdbx_strand_id
1 'polypeptide(L)'
;MADVIHYDYRLIPIIGRFGVEYGFGNKTVETVCEENNINKWFFLEIINSFRNHQYFPQKQLQNFTAKVIIQYLSNTHSYYLEVKVPEIQSYIDEMEKKVSPENSKNVKLLNNFFKEYKEELITHLANEDNRVYPYIISLEEAFSQKNIAQTLVDKIKTDPIEKYERNHDDLEIKLSDLKINH
;
A
#
# COMPACT_ATOMS: atom_id res chain seq x y z
N MET A 1 8.39 13.32 -17.03
CA MET A 1 7.50 13.12 -15.87
C MET A 1 6.23 13.96 -15.98
N ALA A 2 6.36 15.26 -16.31
CA ALA A 2 5.20 16.14 -16.53
C ALA A 2 4.19 15.57 -17.54
N ASP A 3 4.64 15.00 -18.66
CA ASP A 3 3.74 14.42 -19.67
C ASP A 3 2.92 13.23 -19.15
N VAL A 4 3.52 12.39 -18.29
CA VAL A 4 2.85 11.24 -17.67
C VAL A 4 1.73 11.72 -16.74
N ILE A 5 1.99 12.76 -15.96
CA ILE A 5 1.02 13.36 -15.04
C ILE A 5 -0.06 14.13 -15.80
N HIS A 6 0.30 14.82 -16.88
CA HIS A 6 -0.66 15.53 -17.71
C HIS A 6 -1.63 14.56 -18.41
N TYR A 7 -1.13 13.37 -18.77
CA TYR A 7 -1.96 12.31 -19.34
C TYR A 7 -2.92 11.69 -18.31
N ASP A 8 -2.50 11.54 -17.05
CA ASP A 8 -3.35 11.05 -15.97
C ASP A 8 -2.95 11.59 -14.59
N TYR A 9 -3.67 12.62 -14.13
CA TYR A 9 -3.42 13.27 -12.85
C TYR A 9 -3.66 12.35 -11.64
N ARG A 10 -4.39 11.23 -11.82
CA ARG A 10 -4.63 10.24 -10.76
C ARG A 10 -3.35 9.48 -10.39
N LEU A 11 -2.29 9.60 -11.20
CA LEU A 11 -0.97 9.04 -10.91
C LEU A 11 -0.18 9.84 -9.89
N ILE A 12 -0.55 11.09 -9.58
CA ILE A 12 0.18 11.93 -8.62
C ILE A 12 0.32 11.23 -7.25
N PRO A 13 -0.76 10.71 -6.63
CA PRO A 13 -0.66 9.88 -5.43
C PRO A 13 0.26 8.67 -5.56
N ILE A 14 0.28 8.03 -6.73
CA ILE A 14 1.06 6.81 -6.98
C ILE A 14 2.55 7.15 -7.05
N ILE A 15 2.90 8.24 -7.73
CA ILE A 15 4.25 8.78 -7.80
C ILE A 15 4.73 9.18 -6.40
N GLY A 16 3.88 9.80 -5.58
CA GLY A 16 4.21 10.14 -4.19
C GLY A 16 4.59 8.92 -3.34
N ARG A 17 3.98 7.75 -3.58
CA ARG A 17 4.33 6.48 -2.89
C ARG A 17 5.72 5.95 -3.26
N PHE A 18 6.33 6.44 -4.32
CA PHE A 18 7.73 6.13 -4.60
C PHE A 18 8.73 6.98 -3.80
N GLY A 19 8.24 7.90 -2.94
CA GLY A 19 9.10 8.83 -2.20
C GLY A 19 9.59 9.99 -3.08
N VAL A 20 8.99 10.20 -4.25
CA VAL A 20 9.32 11.31 -5.14
C VAL A 20 8.67 12.58 -4.61
N GLU A 21 9.49 13.53 -4.14
CA GLU A 21 9.02 14.85 -3.74
C GLU A 21 8.44 15.62 -4.94
N TYR A 22 7.37 16.39 -4.69
CA TYR A 22 6.74 17.22 -5.71
C TYR A 22 7.70 18.32 -6.20
N GLY A 23 7.72 18.58 -7.51
CA GLY A 23 8.59 19.62 -8.09
C GLY A 23 9.61 19.12 -9.13
N PHE A 24 9.33 18.01 -9.80
CA PHE A 24 10.20 17.41 -10.83
C PHE A 24 10.36 18.23 -12.12
N GLY A 25 9.61 19.33 -12.29
CA GLY A 25 9.72 20.22 -13.45
C GLY A 25 9.65 19.46 -14.79
N ASN A 26 10.61 19.70 -15.68
CA ASN A 26 10.72 19.05 -16.98
C ASN A 26 11.56 17.76 -16.97
N LYS A 27 11.86 17.19 -15.79
CA LYS A 27 12.68 15.96 -15.70
C LYS A 27 11.98 14.77 -16.36
N THR A 28 12.78 13.90 -16.96
CA THR A 28 12.31 12.63 -17.54
C THR A 28 11.96 11.65 -16.42
N VAL A 29 11.22 10.58 -16.75
CA VAL A 29 10.97 9.50 -15.78
C VAL A 29 12.28 8.87 -15.31
N GLU A 30 13.22 8.67 -16.22
CA GLU A 30 14.54 8.12 -15.93
C GLU A 30 15.31 8.96 -14.92
N THR A 31 15.43 10.28 -15.15
CA THR A 31 16.12 11.18 -14.22
C THR A 31 15.49 11.18 -12.84
N VAL A 32 14.15 11.21 -12.76
CA VAL A 32 13.46 11.17 -11.45
C VAL A 32 13.70 9.84 -10.74
N CYS A 33 13.66 8.72 -11.45
CA CYS A 33 13.93 7.42 -10.85
C CYS A 33 15.38 7.32 -10.35
N GLU A 34 16.35 7.80 -11.12
CA GLU A 34 17.77 7.80 -10.73
C GLU A 34 18.02 8.65 -9.48
N GLU A 35 17.52 9.89 -9.44
CA GLU A 35 17.69 10.80 -8.31
C GLU A 35 17.09 10.28 -7.00
N ASN A 36 16.02 9.48 -7.09
CA ASN A 36 15.30 8.94 -5.94
C ASN A 36 15.66 7.47 -5.64
N ASN A 37 16.66 6.91 -6.32
CA ASN A 37 17.06 5.50 -6.19
C ASN A 37 15.90 4.50 -6.43
N ILE A 38 15.02 4.82 -7.37
CA ILE A 38 13.87 3.99 -7.76
C ILE A 38 14.26 3.10 -8.94
N ASN A 39 13.88 1.82 -8.90
CA ASN A 39 13.98 0.94 -10.05
C ASN A 39 13.00 1.42 -11.15
N LYS A 40 13.54 2.00 -12.23
CA LYS A 40 12.77 2.51 -13.37
C LYS A 40 11.77 1.51 -13.94
N TRP A 41 12.16 0.25 -14.10
CA TRP A 41 11.30 -0.78 -14.67
C TRP A 41 10.14 -1.09 -13.74
N PHE A 42 10.41 -1.24 -12.44
CA PHE A 42 9.37 -1.43 -11.44
C PHE A 42 8.41 -0.24 -11.40
N PHE A 43 8.93 1.00 -11.44
CA PHE A 43 8.10 2.21 -11.55
C PHE A 43 7.14 2.15 -12.75
N LEU A 44 7.64 1.79 -13.93
CA LEU A 44 6.81 1.67 -15.13
C LEU A 44 5.76 0.57 -15.01
N GLU A 45 6.09 -0.58 -14.43
CA GLU A 45 5.13 -1.66 -14.19
C GLU A 45 3.97 -1.21 -13.31
N ILE A 46 4.28 -0.51 -12.21
CA ILE A 46 3.26 0.03 -11.31
C ILE A 46 2.44 1.12 -12.00
N ILE A 47 3.06 2.07 -12.69
CA ILE A 47 2.31 3.12 -13.40
C ILE A 47 1.37 2.51 -14.44
N ASN A 48 1.81 1.47 -15.16
CA ASN A 48 0.98 0.81 -16.16
C ASN A 48 -0.21 0.04 -15.54
N SER A 49 -0.04 -0.57 -14.36
CA SER A 49 -1.15 -1.27 -13.68
C SER A 49 -2.24 -0.30 -13.18
N PHE A 50 -1.87 0.90 -12.75
CA PHE A 50 -2.84 1.94 -12.40
C PHE A 50 -3.53 2.57 -13.62
N ARG A 51 -2.88 2.57 -14.79
CA ARG A 51 -3.48 3.10 -16.03
C ARG A 51 -4.44 2.12 -16.70
N ASN A 52 -4.16 0.82 -16.63
CA ASN A 52 -4.96 -0.21 -17.28
C ASN A 52 -5.39 -1.27 -16.25
N HIS A 53 -6.67 -1.25 -15.85
CA HIS A 53 -7.21 -2.21 -14.89
C HIS A 53 -7.20 -3.67 -15.37
N GLN A 54 -7.02 -3.93 -16.67
CA GLN A 54 -6.82 -5.28 -17.21
C GLN A 54 -5.35 -5.71 -17.24
N TYR A 55 -4.42 -4.80 -16.92
CA TYR A 55 -2.99 -5.08 -16.87
C TYR A 55 -2.57 -5.53 -15.48
N PHE A 56 -2.31 -6.83 -15.35
CA PHE A 56 -1.68 -7.40 -14.17
C PHE A 56 -0.29 -7.95 -14.52
N PRO A 57 0.79 -7.23 -14.18
CA PRO A 57 2.16 -7.57 -14.59
C PRO A 57 2.77 -8.72 -13.78
N GLN A 58 2.05 -9.83 -13.58
CA GLN A 58 2.48 -10.92 -12.69
C GLN A 58 3.89 -11.45 -13.01
N LYS A 59 4.15 -11.74 -14.30
CA LYS A 59 5.44 -12.28 -14.76
C LYS A 59 6.56 -11.25 -14.62
N GLN A 60 6.27 -9.98 -14.86
CA GLN A 60 7.23 -8.89 -14.74
C GLN A 60 7.56 -8.64 -13.27
N LEU A 61 6.56 -8.71 -12.39
CA LEU A 61 6.72 -8.53 -10.94
C LEU A 61 7.64 -9.60 -10.33
N GLN A 62 7.63 -10.83 -10.86
CA GLN A 62 8.54 -11.91 -10.45
C GLN A 62 10.02 -11.64 -10.76
N ASN A 63 10.34 -10.65 -11.61
CA ASN A 63 11.72 -10.28 -11.92
C ASN A 63 12.31 -9.28 -10.92
N PHE A 64 11.50 -8.72 -10.01
CA PHE A 64 11.98 -7.80 -8.98
C PHE A 64 12.21 -8.53 -7.67
N THR A 65 13.16 -8.03 -6.89
CA THR A 65 13.39 -8.52 -5.53
C THR A 65 12.18 -8.21 -4.65
N ALA A 66 11.91 -9.10 -3.70
CA ALA A 66 10.91 -8.88 -2.67
C ALA A 66 11.20 -7.57 -1.92
N LYS A 67 12.47 -7.23 -1.69
CA LYS A 67 12.88 -5.95 -1.12
C LYS A 67 12.35 -4.73 -1.89
N VAL A 68 12.39 -4.74 -3.23
CA VAL A 68 11.87 -3.61 -4.05
C VAL A 68 10.36 -3.49 -3.91
N ILE A 69 9.66 -4.62 -3.93
CA ILE A 69 8.19 -4.65 -3.80
C ILE A 69 7.78 -4.17 -2.40
N ILE A 70 8.40 -4.71 -1.36
CA ILE A 70 8.18 -4.35 0.05
C ILE A 70 8.43 -2.87 0.28
N GLN A 71 9.51 -2.30 -0.27
CA GLN A 71 9.79 -0.87 -0.11
C GLN A 71 8.63 -0.01 -0.63
N TYR A 72 8.05 -0.38 -1.78
CA TYR A 72 6.90 0.34 -2.33
C TYR A 72 5.62 0.11 -1.51
N LEU A 73 5.39 -1.10 -0.99
CA LEU A 73 4.26 -1.39 -0.11
C LEU A 73 4.36 -0.61 1.21
N SER A 74 5.52 -0.61 1.88
CA SER A 74 5.73 0.18 3.11
C SER A 74 5.58 1.68 2.85
N ASN A 75 6.09 2.22 1.74
CA ASN A 75 5.82 3.63 1.41
C ASN A 75 4.34 3.89 1.14
N THR A 76 3.64 2.90 0.57
CA THR A 76 2.19 2.96 0.40
C THR A 76 1.49 2.98 1.75
N HIS A 77 1.94 2.20 2.73
CA HIS A 77 1.42 2.22 4.11
C HIS A 77 1.57 3.62 4.72
N SER A 78 2.77 4.21 4.65
CA SER A 78 3.01 5.58 5.12
C SER A 78 2.06 6.57 4.46
N TYR A 79 1.87 6.50 3.14
CA TYR A 79 0.92 7.35 2.42
C TYR A 79 -0.52 7.21 2.94
N TYR A 80 -0.99 5.98 3.19
CA TYR A 80 -2.34 5.78 3.72
C TYR A 80 -2.47 6.30 5.16
N LEU A 81 -1.50 6.01 6.01
CA LEU A 81 -1.53 6.38 7.43
C LEU A 81 -1.39 7.89 7.65
N GLU A 82 -0.52 8.55 6.89
CA GLU A 82 -0.17 9.96 7.10
C GLU A 82 -1.02 10.91 6.26
N VAL A 83 -1.56 10.44 5.12
CA VAL A 83 -2.30 11.30 4.18
C VAL A 83 -3.76 10.87 4.10
N LYS A 84 -4.05 9.64 3.64
CA LYS A 84 -5.44 9.28 3.29
C LYS A 84 -6.36 9.07 4.48
N VAL A 85 -5.91 8.38 5.51
CA VAL A 85 -6.72 8.14 6.71
C VAL A 85 -7.06 9.46 7.40
N PRO A 86 -6.11 10.39 7.65
CA PRO A 86 -6.43 11.70 8.21
C PRO A 86 -7.34 12.53 7.32
N GLU A 87 -7.13 12.51 5.99
CA GLU A 87 -7.98 13.20 5.02
C GLU A 87 -9.44 12.71 5.12
N ILE A 88 -9.67 11.39 5.08
CA ILE A 88 -11.01 10.81 5.17
C ILE A 88 -11.66 11.13 6.52
N GLN A 89 -10.92 11.02 7.63
CA GLN A 89 -11.43 11.43 8.95
C GLN A 89 -11.91 12.88 8.94
N SER A 90 -11.14 13.78 8.33
CA SER A 90 -11.49 15.20 8.28
C SER A 90 -12.80 15.46 7.53
N TYR A 91 -13.05 14.72 6.44
CA TYR A 91 -14.32 14.82 5.71
C TYR A 91 -15.50 14.29 6.54
N ILE A 92 -15.31 13.17 7.25
CA ILE A 92 -16.35 12.62 8.14
C ILE A 92 -16.67 13.59 9.28
N ASP A 93 -15.64 14.18 9.90
CA ASP A 93 -15.80 15.16 10.98
C ASP A 93 -16.51 16.44 10.48
N GLU A 94 -16.24 16.85 9.23
CA GLU A 94 -16.94 17.97 8.59
C GLU A 94 -18.40 17.64 8.31
N MET A 95 -18.68 16.43 7.82
CA MET A 95 -20.06 15.94 7.64
C MET A 95 -20.82 15.95 8.97
N GLU A 96 -20.20 15.49 10.06
CA GLU A 96 -20.83 15.46 11.38
C GLU A 96 -21.19 16.86 11.89
N LYS A 97 -20.37 17.87 11.58
CA LYS A 97 -20.65 19.27 11.94
C LYS A 97 -21.79 19.90 11.14
N LYS A 98 -22.00 19.46 9.90
CA LYS A 98 -22.95 20.06 8.95
C LYS A 98 -24.29 19.30 8.83
N VAL A 99 -24.37 18.10 9.39
CA VAL A 99 -25.53 17.21 9.24
C VAL A 99 -26.79 17.77 9.90
N SER A 100 -27.94 17.63 9.23
CA SER A 100 -29.25 17.92 9.81
C SER A 100 -29.60 16.93 10.94
N PRO A 101 -30.44 17.30 11.93
CA PRO A 101 -30.80 16.42 13.04
C PRO A 101 -31.36 15.05 12.60
N GLU A 102 -32.13 15.02 11.52
CA GLU A 102 -32.70 13.80 10.90
C GLU A 102 -31.62 12.81 10.40
N ASN A 103 -30.46 13.31 9.96
CA ASN A 103 -29.37 12.50 9.40
C ASN A 103 -28.21 12.29 10.39
N SER A 104 -28.23 12.94 11.55
CA SER A 104 -27.16 12.90 12.56
C SER A 104 -26.82 11.47 13.00
N LYS A 105 -27.82 10.59 13.10
CA LYS A 105 -27.61 9.17 13.47
C LYS A 105 -26.75 8.43 12.43
N ASN A 106 -27.00 8.64 11.14
CA ASN A 106 -26.28 7.96 10.07
C ASN A 106 -24.82 8.41 9.99
N VAL A 107 -24.58 9.71 10.17
CA VAL A 107 -23.21 10.25 10.16
C VAL A 107 -22.40 9.77 11.37
N LYS A 108 -23.02 9.66 12.55
CA LYS A 108 -22.37 9.05 13.73
C LYS A 108 -22.04 7.57 13.52
N LEU A 109 -22.93 6.81 12.87
CA LEU A 109 -22.67 5.41 12.53
C LEU A 109 -21.46 5.29 11.59
N LEU A 110 -21.39 6.14 10.56
CA LEU A 110 -20.25 6.22 9.66
C LEU A 110 -18.94 6.55 10.40
N ASN A 111 -18.96 7.53 11.31
CA ASN A 111 -17.77 7.89 12.09
C ASN A 111 -17.28 6.75 12.97
N ASN A 112 -18.19 6.08 13.68
CA ASN A 112 -17.84 4.91 14.50
C ASN A 112 -17.26 3.78 13.65
N PHE A 113 -17.90 3.45 12.52
CA PHE A 113 -17.39 2.45 11.59
C PHE A 113 -15.98 2.81 11.09
N PHE A 114 -15.76 4.05 10.67
CA PHE A 114 -14.47 4.48 10.16
C PHE A 114 -13.39 4.43 11.24
N LYS A 115 -13.73 4.75 12.49
CA LYS A 115 -12.80 4.63 13.63
C LYS A 115 -12.37 3.18 13.85
N GLU A 116 -13.30 2.24 13.85
CA GLU A 116 -13.01 0.81 13.99
C GLU A 116 -12.15 0.31 12.82
N TYR A 117 -12.54 0.64 11.58
CA TYR A 117 -11.76 0.32 10.38
C TYR A 117 -10.33 0.86 10.45
N LYS A 118 -10.16 2.11 10.90
CA LYS A 118 -8.85 2.74 11.05
C LYS A 118 -7.96 1.99 12.04
N GLU A 119 -8.49 1.61 13.20
CA GLU A 119 -7.74 0.87 14.22
C GLU A 119 -7.27 -0.50 13.70
N GLU A 120 -8.13 -1.20 12.96
CA GLU A 120 -7.79 -2.47 12.33
C GLU A 120 -6.77 -2.32 11.21
N LEU A 121 -6.93 -1.33 10.34
CA LEU A 121 -5.98 -1.01 9.28
C LEU A 121 -4.59 -0.73 9.87
N ILE A 122 -4.50 0.15 10.88
CA ILE A 122 -3.22 0.44 11.55
C ILE A 122 -2.58 -0.83 12.11
N THR A 123 -3.36 -1.68 12.76
CA THR A 123 -2.87 -2.94 13.34
C THR A 123 -2.37 -3.90 12.24
N HIS A 124 -3.09 -4.01 11.13
CA HIS A 124 -2.73 -4.86 10.00
C HIS A 124 -1.42 -4.39 9.33
N LEU A 125 -1.35 -3.11 8.97
CA LEU A 125 -0.15 -2.53 8.35
C LEU A 125 1.05 -2.65 9.29
N ALA A 126 0.87 -2.44 10.59
CA ALA A 126 1.92 -2.63 11.59
C ALA A 126 2.40 -4.09 11.69
N ASN A 127 1.50 -5.07 11.57
CA ASN A 127 1.88 -6.49 11.53
C ASN A 127 2.66 -6.82 10.25
N GLU A 128 2.27 -6.25 9.12
CA GLU A 128 3.01 -6.37 7.86
C GLU A 128 4.43 -5.81 7.99
N ASP A 129 4.55 -4.54 8.36
CA ASP A 129 5.82 -3.81 8.40
C ASP A 129 6.79 -4.37 9.47
N ASN A 130 6.28 -4.78 10.64
CA ASN A 130 7.14 -5.20 11.75
C ASN A 130 7.43 -6.71 11.79
N ARG A 131 6.61 -7.53 11.14
CA ARG A 131 6.71 -9.00 11.25
C ARG A 131 6.81 -9.70 9.90
N VAL A 132 5.93 -9.39 8.96
CA VAL A 132 5.82 -10.11 7.68
C VAL A 132 6.92 -9.69 6.72
N TYR A 133 7.08 -8.39 6.49
CA TYR A 133 8.08 -7.87 5.56
C TYR A 133 9.51 -8.20 5.97
N PRO A 134 9.91 -8.06 7.26
CA PRO A 134 11.24 -8.52 7.70
C PRO A 134 11.44 -10.02 7.50
N TYR A 135 10.38 -10.82 7.65
CA TYR A 135 10.47 -12.26 7.40
C TYR A 135 10.70 -12.57 5.93
N ILE A 136 9.95 -11.94 5.01
CA ILE A 136 10.13 -12.11 3.56
C ILE A 136 11.54 -11.67 3.15
N ILE A 137 12.03 -10.54 3.65
CA ILE A 137 13.40 -10.07 3.37
C ILE A 137 14.43 -11.11 3.85
N SER A 138 14.26 -11.68 5.05
CA SER A 138 15.18 -12.71 5.55
C SER A 138 15.19 -13.99 4.70
N LEU A 139 14.04 -14.35 4.11
CA LEU A 139 13.95 -15.48 3.18
C LEU A 139 14.68 -15.19 1.86
N GLU A 140 14.49 -13.99 1.30
CA GLU A 140 15.18 -13.54 0.08
C GLU A 140 16.70 -13.49 0.26
N GLU A 141 17.16 -12.96 1.40
CA GLU A 141 18.59 -12.89 1.74
C GLU A 141 19.20 -14.29 1.87
N ALA A 142 18.52 -15.20 2.57
CA ALA A 142 18.98 -16.57 2.73
C ALA A 142 19.06 -17.32 1.40
N PHE A 143 18.07 -17.12 0.52
CA PHE A 143 18.06 -17.69 -0.83
C PHE A 143 19.22 -17.15 -1.68
N SER A 144 19.43 -15.83 -1.65
CA SER A 144 20.48 -15.15 -2.43
C SER A 144 21.89 -15.54 -1.98
N GLN A 145 22.10 -15.67 -0.67
CA GLN A 145 23.39 -16.05 -0.08
C GLN A 145 23.65 -17.56 -0.10
N LYS A 146 22.64 -18.37 -0.45
CA LYS A 146 22.67 -19.84 -0.32
C LYS A 146 23.07 -20.30 1.08
N ASN A 147 22.69 -19.53 2.08
CA ASN A 147 23.00 -19.76 3.48
C ASN A 147 21.77 -19.44 4.32
N ILE A 148 21.35 -20.37 5.18
CA ILE A 148 20.17 -20.21 6.02
C ILE A 148 20.55 -20.34 7.49
N ALA A 149 20.24 -19.30 8.27
CA ALA A 149 20.43 -19.34 9.71
C ALA A 149 19.46 -20.34 10.36
N GLN A 150 19.91 -21.06 11.38
CA GLN A 150 19.07 -22.03 12.09
C GLN A 150 17.78 -21.40 12.64
N THR A 151 17.87 -20.15 13.11
CA THR A 151 16.71 -19.37 13.58
C THR A 151 15.65 -19.18 12.50
N LEU A 152 16.05 -19.00 11.24
CA LEU A 152 15.14 -18.88 10.11
C LEU A 152 14.53 -20.25 9.75
N VAL A 153 15.31 -21.33 9.83
CA VAL A 153 14.78 -22.71 9.66
C VAL A 153 13.68 -23.01 10.68
N ASP A 154 13.92 -22.67 11.95
CA ASP A 154 12.96 -22.92 13.01
C ASP A 154 11.69 -22.07 12.82
N LYS A 155 11.84 -20.83 12.37
CA LYS A 155 10.71 -19.96 11.99
C LYS A 155 9.90 -20.53 10.83
N ILE A 156 10.53 -21.03 9.77
CA ILE A 156 9.83 -21.67 8.63
C ILE A 156 9.01 -22.88 9.09
N LYS A 157 9.55 -23.69 10.02
CA LYS A 157 8.83 -24.88 10.54
C LYS A 157 7.66 -24.52 11.43
N THR A 158 7.76 -23.44 12.20
CA THR A 158 6.76 -23.07 13.24
C THR A 158 5.71 -22.08 12.72
N ASP A 159 6.11 -21.17 11.83
CA ASP A 159 5.27 -20.14 11.23
C ASP A 159 5.64 -19.97 9.74
N PRO A 160 5.24 -20.94 8.87
CA PRO A 160 5.50 -20.86 7.43
C PRO A 160 4.80 -19.65 6.81
N ILE A 161 5.43 -19.00 5.83
CA ILE A 161 4.89 -17.77 5.22
C ILE A 161 3.56 -18.02 4.50
N GLU A 162 3.34 -19.23 4.00
CA GLU A 162 2.10 -19.70 3.37
C GLU A 162 0.91 -19.72 4.34
N LYS A 163 1.18 -19.76 5.66
CA LYS A 163 0.13 -19.57 6.67
C LYS A 163 -0.35 -18.13 6.69
N TYR A 164 0.53 -17.16 6.50
CA TYR A 164 0.14 -15.76 6.40
C TYR A 164 -0.64 -15.52 5.10
N GLU A 165 -0.15 -16.02 3.96
CA GLU A 165 -0.83 -15.93 2.66
C GLU A 165 -2.29 -16.40 2.73
N ARG A 166 -2.55 -17.56 3.34
CA ARG A 166 -3.91 -18.14 3.46
C ARG A 166 -4.86 -17.36 4.37
N ASN A 167 -4.32 -16.54 5.28
CA ASN A 167 -5.11 -15.83 6.28
C ASN A 167 -5.15 -14.31 6.02
N HIS A 168 -4.60 -13.83 4.88
CA HIS A 168 -4.42 -12.40 4.62
C HIS A 168 -5.69 -11.66 4.15
N ASP A 169 -6.78 -12.39 3.84
CA ASP A 169 -7.99 -11.86 3.17
C ASP A 169 -8.98 -11.06 4.04
N ASP A 170 -8.73 -10.83 5.34
CA ASP A 170 -9.78 -10.35 6.27
C ASP A 170 -10.19 -8.86 6.13
N LEU A 171 -9.31 -7.97 5.65
CA LEU A 171 -9.63 -6.53 5.60
C LEU A 171 -10.46 -6.11 4.38
N GLU A 172 -10.27 -6.78 3.24
CA GLU A 172 -10.99 -6.44 2.01
C GLU A 172 -12.48 -6.82 2.11
N ILE A 173 -12.78 -7.88 2.87
CA ILE A 173 -14.13 -8.35 3.14
C ILE A 173 -14.97 -7.27 3.85
N LYS A 174 -14.42 -6.56 4.84
CA LYS A 174 -15.18 -5.51 5.57
C LYS A 174 -15.50 -4.28 4.73
N LEU A 175 -14.63 -3.91 3.80
CA LEU A 175 -14.92 -2.83 2.84
C LEU A 175 -16.02 -3.24 1.85
N SER A 176 -16.14 -4.54 1.57
CA SER A 176 -17.22 -5.06 0.73
C SER A 176 -18.59 -5.03 1.43
N ASP A 177 -18.62 -5.21 2.76
CA ASP A 177 -19.86 -5.10 3.56
C ASP A 177 -20.49 -3.69 3.51
N LEU A 178 -19.66 -2.64 3.34
CA LEU A 178 -20.16 -1.27 3.09
C LEU A 178 -20.86 -1.13 1.73
N LYS A 179 -20.46 -1.91 0.71
CA LYS A 179 -21.03 -1.83 -0.64
C LYS A 179 -22.34 -2.61 -0.78
N ILE A 180 -22.60 -3.60 0.09
CA ILE A 180 -23.73 -4.52 -0.03
C ILE A 180 -25.03 -3.96 0.59
N ASN A 181 -24.95 -2.86 1.35
CA ASN A 181 -26.11 -2.24 2.01
C ASN A 181 -26.82 -1.13 1.19
N HIS A 182 -26.64 -1.09 -0.13
CA HIS A 182 -27.34 -0.14 -1.03
C HIS A 182 -27.93 -0.83 -2.27
#